data_AF-A0A3N8DP84-F1
#
_entry.id   AF-A0A3N8DP84-F1
#
_cell.length_a   1.000
_cell.length_b   1.000
_cell.length_c   1.000
_cell.angle_alpha   90.00
_cell.angle_beta   90.00
_cell.angle_gamma   90.00
#
_symmetry.space_group_name_H-M   'P 1'
#
loop_
_entity.id
_entity.type
_entity.pdbx_description
1 polymer ?
#
loop_
_entity_poly.entity_id
_entity_poly.type
_entity_poly.pdbx_seq_one_letter_code
_entity_poly.pdbx_strand_id
1 'polypeptide(L)'
;MSDLLEEDVLDAVVPLDKGMKPSHFQFFFTWRHAVELVGSHLFGDGTAQGVNDAVDPRDLRPNVGAIRNGFDALSEEQQQLAAVLVCFYDLAQGAALLQRAGVQHLMTITQMRRHLRRVIARLMLCAV
;
A
#
# COMPACT_ATOMS: atom_id res chain seq x y z
N MET A 1 16.47 -10.50 10.45
CA MET A 1 17.22 -10.75 9.20
C MET A 1 16.34 -10.66 7.95
N SER A 2 15.01 -10.56 8.05
CA SER A 2 14.11 -10.31 6.90
C SER A 2 14.02 -8.85 6.46
N ASP A 3 14.06 -7.88 7.39
CA ASP A 3 13.97 -6.44 7.07
C ASP A 3 15.03 -5.94 6.07
N LEU A 4 16.21 -6.57 6.04
CA LEU A 4 17.33 -6.20 5.14
C LEU A 4 17.10 -6.66 3.70
N LEU A 5 16.31 -7.72 3.48
CA LEU A 5 16.02 -8.22 2.13
C LEU A 5 14.88 -7.43 1.48
N GLU A 6 13.91 -6.93 2.25
CA GLU A 6 12.87 -6.03 1.75
C GLU A 6 13.41 -4.60 1.50
N GLU A 7 14.43 -4.17 2.25
CA GLU A 7 15.15 -2.89 2.01
C GLU A 7 15.78 -2.85 0.62
N ASP A 8 16.54 -3.89 0.22
CA ASP A 8 17.18 -3.95 -1.10
C ASP A 8 16.15 -4.01 -2.23
N VAL A 9 15.01 -4.68 -2.03
CA VAL A 9 13.97 -4.83 -3.06
C VAL A 9 13.28 -3.50 -3.37
N LEU A 10 13.03 -2.64 -2.38
CA LEU A 10 12.38 -1.34 -2.60
C LEU A 10 13.33 -0.26 -3.16
N ASP A 11 14.65 -0.42 -2.99
CA ASP A 11 15.67 0.52 -3.48
C ASP A 11 16.36 0.07 -4.79
N ALA A 12 16.32 -1.22 -5.15
CA ALA A 12 16.94 -1.73 -6.38
C ALA A 12 16.05 -1.62 -7.64
N VAL A 13 14.84 -1.05 -7.54
CA VAL A 13 13.88 -1.07 -8.66
C VAL A 13 14.26 -0.04 -9.73
N VAL A 14 14.75 -0.52 -10.87
CA VAL A 14 15.08 0.28 -12.06
C VAL A 14 13.94 0.22 -13.10
N PRO A 15 13.51 1.33 -13.71
CA PRO A 15 12.42 1.33 -14.69
C PRO A 15 12.69 0.39 -15.87
N LEU A 16 11.76 -0.53 -16.14
CA LEU A 16 11.80 -1.42 -17.32
C LEU A 16 11.33 -0.71 -18.60
N ASP A 17 10.51 0.33 -18.47
CA ASP A 17 10.03 1.16 -19.57
C ASP A 17 10.78 2.50 -19.63
N LYS A 18 11.37 2.80 -20.79
CA LYS A 18 12.12 4.04 -21.06
C LYS A 18 11.25 5.30 -21.04
N GLY A 19 9.92 5.17 -21.11
CA GLY A 19 8.98 6.29 -21.05
C GLY A 19 8.51 6.67 -19.65
N MET A 20 8.67 5.80 -18.64
CA MET A 20 8.15 6.05 -17.30
C MET A 20 9.14 6.84 -16.45
N LYS A 21 8.67 7.94 -15.85
CA LYS A 21 9.46 8.68 -14.86
C LYS A 21 9.82 7.76 -13.69
N PRO A 22 11.07 7.81 -13.17
CA PRO A 22 11.49 6.99 -12.04
C PRO A 22 10.55 7.07 -10.83
N SER A 23 9.95 8.24 -10.55
CA SER A 23 8.99 8.42 -9.46
C SER A 23 7.71 7.60 -9.66
N HIS A 24 7.13 7.61 -10.86
CA HIS A 24 5.90 6.84 -11.15
C HIS A 24 6.14 5.33 -11.05
N PHE A 25 7.28 4.87 -11.53
CA PHE A 25 7.66 3.47 -11.43
C PHE A 25 7.86 3.03 -9.97
N GLN A 26 8.56 3.83 -9.17
CA GLN A 26 8.75 3.58 -7.75
C GLN A 26 7.42 3.63 -7.00
N PHE A 27 6.53 4.56 -7.34
CA PHE A 27 5.18 4.61 -6.78
C PHE A 27 4.44 3.30 -7.06
N PHE A 28 4.38 2.88 -8.32
CA PHE A 28 3.64 1.67 -8.70
C PHE A 28 4.21 0.40 -8.06
N PHE A 29 5.53 0.24 -8.03
CA PHE A 29 6.14 -0.92 -7.40
C PHE A 29 5.87 -0.94 -5.89
N THR A 30 6.00 0.21 -5.22
CA THR A 30 5.67 0.33 -3.79
C THR A 30 4.18 0.07 -3.54
N TRP A 31 3.30 0.54 -4.44
CA TRP A 31 1.86 0.30 -4.40
C TRP A 31 1.54 -1.18 -4.52
N ARG A 32 2.11 -1.88 -5.50
CA ARG A 32 1.92 -3.32 -5.69
C ARG A 32 2.39 -4.10 -4.47
N HIS A 33 3.58 -3.80 -3.96
CA HIS A 33 4.10 -4.43 -2.75
C HIS A 33 3.18 -4.20 -1.53
N ALA A 34 2.66 -2.99 -1.35
CA ALA A 34 1.70 -2.70 -0.29
C ALA A 34 0.40 -3.50 -0.44
N VAL A 35 -0.08 -3.70 -1.66
CA VAL A 35 -1.24 -4.55 -1.98
C VAL A 35 -0.98 -6.01 -1.61
N GLU A 36 0.22 -6.53 -1.88
CA GLU A 36 0.62 -7.89 -1.48
C GLU A 36 0.63 -8.07 0.04
N LEU A 37 1.17 -7.10 0.78
CA LEU A 37 1.21 -7.11 2.24
C LEU A 37 -0.20 -7.13 2.87
N VAL A 38 -1.12 -6.34 2.32
CA VAL A 38 -2.52 -6.31 2.79
C VAL A 38 -3.29 -7.56 2.38
N GLY A 39 -3.08 -8.02 1.14
CA GLY A 39 -3.73 -9.19 0.55
C GLY A 39 -4.47 -8.85 -0.74
N SER A 40 -4.10 -9.54 -1.82
CA SER A 40 -4.62 -9.30 -3.18
C SER A 40 -6.14 -9.39 -3.31
N HIS A 41 -6.80 -10.22 -2.51
CA HIS A 41 -8.26 -10.39 -2.49
C HIS A 41 -9.06 -9.11 -2.19
N LEU A 42 -8.39 -8.06 -1.70
CA LEU A 42 -9.00 -6.76 -1.38
C LEU A 42 -8.79 -5.69 -2.46
N PHE A 43 -8.10 -6.01 -3.55
CA PHE A 43 -7.70 -5.04 -4.58
C PHE A 43 -7.94 -5.58 -5.99
N GLY A 44 -8.16 -4.69 -6.95
CA GLY A 44 -8.29 -5.05 -8.36
C GLY A 44 -9.39 -6.09 -8.61
N ASP A 45 -9.01 -7.20 -9.23
CA ASP A 45 -9.88 -8.35 -9.50
C ASP A 45 -9.93 -9.38 -8.34
N GLY A 46 -9.18 -9.14 -7.26
CA GLY A 46 -9.13 -10.00 -6.08
C GLY A 46 -8.18 -11.20 -6.20
N THR A 47 -7.35 -11.27 -7.24
CA THR A 47 -6.47 -12.42 -7.49
C THR A 47 -5.00 -12.08 -7.35
N ALA A 48 -4.19 -13.05 -6.93
CA ALA A 48 -2.73 -12.90 -6.94
C ALA A 48 -2.18 -12.72 -8.36
N GLN A 49 -2.83 -13.34 -9.36
CA GLN A 49 -2.45 -13.19 -10.75
C GLN A 49 -2.67 -11.75 -11.25
N GLY A 50 -3.80 -11.14 -10.89
CA GLY A 50 -4.08 -9.73 -11.19
C GLY A 50 -3.06 -8.76 -10.59
N VAL A 51 -2.50 -9.08 -9.41
CA VAL A 51 -1.39 -8.31 -8.81
C VAL A 51 -0.11 -8.40 -9.65
N ASN A 52 0.22 -9.59 -10.15
CA ASN A 52 1.40 -9.81 -10.97
C ASN A 52 1.28 -9.16 -12.36
N ASP A 53 0.08 -9.25 -12.95
CA ASP A 53 -0.19 -8.80 -14.33
C ASP A 53 -0.51 -7.30 -14.41
N ALA A 54 -0.81 -6.64 -13.29
CA ALA A 54 -1.07 -5.20 -13.24
C ALA A 54 0.07 -4.40 -13.86
N VAL A 55 -0.23 -3.36 -14.62
CA VAL A 55 0.75 -2.47 -15.24
C VAL A 55 0.68 -1.05 -14.69
N ASP A 56 -0.39 -0.73 -13.96
CA ASP A 56 -0.65 0.58 -13.38
C ASP A 56 -1.36 0.45 -12.00
N PRO A 57 -1.21 1.42 -11.08
CA PRO A 57 -1.87 1.40 -9.77
C PRO A 57 -3.40 1.23 -9.83
N ARG A 58 -4.06 1.68 -10.90
CA ARG A 58 -5.52 1.57 -11.11
C ARG A 58 -6.00 0.14 -11.28
N ASP A 59 -5.15 -0.74 -11.81
CA ASP A 59 -5.43 -2.17 -11.92
C ASP A 59 -5.56 -2.79 -10.54
N LEU A 60 -4.89 -2.20 -9.54
CA LEU A 60 -4.85 -2.61 -8.15
C LEU A 60 -5.61 -1.63 -7.24
N ARG A 61 -6.68 -1.03 -7.76
CA ARG A 61 -7.51 -0.12 -6.98
C ARG A 61 -8.11 -0.85 -5.75
N PRO A 62 -8.25 -0.17 -4.59
CA PRO A 62 -8.85 -0.76 -3.40
C PRO A 62 -10.33 -1.09 -3.63
N ASN A 63 -10.76 -2.29 -3.25
CA ASN A 63 -12.17 -2.61 -3.12
C ASN A 63 -12.65 -2.21 -1.72
N VAL A 64 -13.06 -0.94 -1.57
CA VAL A 64 -13.44 -0.35 -0.27
C VAL A 64 -14.55 -1.16 0.43
N GLY A 65 -15.49 -1.74 -0.32
CA GLY A 65 -16.53 -2.59 0.24
C GLY A 65 -15.96 -3.86 0.87
N ALA A 66 -15.10 -4.58 0.14
CA ALA A 66 -14.43 -5.78 0.65
C ALA A 66 -13.51 -5.45 1.84
N ILE A 67 -12.72 -4.37 1.75
CA ILE A 67 -11.82 -3.93 2.81
C ILE A 67 -12.60 -3.63 4.09
N ARG A 68 -13.71 -2.88 4.01
CA ARG A 68 -14.52 -2.54 5.19
C ARG A 68 -15.13 -3.76 5.86
N ASN A 69 -15.58 -4.74 5.06
CA ASN A 69 -16.21 -5.97 5.54
C ASN A 69 -15.19 -6.93 6.16
N GLY A 70 -13.99 -7.05 5.59
CA GLY A 70 -12.92 -7.91 6.08
C GLY A 70 -11.99 -7.26 7.10
N PHE A 71 -12.18 -5.97 7.41
CA PHE A 71 -11.21 -5.16 8.13
C PHE A 71 -10.77 -5.75 9.47
N ASP A 72 -11.71 -6.23 10.28
CA ASP A 72 -11.42 -6.75 11.63
C ASP A 72 -10.68 -8.10 11.60
N ALA A 73 -10.66 -8.79 10.46
CA ALA A 73 -9.90 -10.03 10.27
C ALA A 73 -8.44 -9.78 9.88
N LEU A 74 -8.11 -8.55 9.46
CA LEU A 74 -6.74 -8.14 9.14
C LEU A 74 -5.94 -7.95 10.44
N SER A 75 -4.64 -8.22 10.37
CA SER A 75 -3.71 -7.77 11.41
C SER A 75 -3.70 -6.23 11.52
N GLU A 76 -3.30 -5.70 12.67
CA GLU A 76 -3.22 -4.24 12.89
C GLU A 76 -2.40 -3.54 11.79
N GLU A 77 -1.29 -4.14 11.38
CA GLU A 77 -0.41 -3.66 10.32
C GLU A 77 -1.10 -3.59 8.95
N GLN A 78 -1.86 -4.64 8.61
CA GLN A 78 -2.63 -4.70 7.38
C GLN A 78 -3.81 -3.72 7.42
N GLN A 79 -4.46 -3.53 8.57
CA GLN A 79 -5.51 -2.53 8.74
C GLN A 79 -4.97 -1.13 8.48
N GLN A 80 -3.84 -0.78 9.08
CA GLN A 80 -3.18 0.51 8.90
C GLN A 80 -2.79 0.73 7.44
N LEU A 81 -2.17 -0.25 6.79
CA LEU A 81 -1.74 -0.14 5.40
C LEU A 81 -2.93 -0.08 4.44
N ALA A 82 -3.95 -0.92 4.63
CA ALA A 82 -5.18 -0.89 3.83
C ALA A 82 -5.86 0.48 3.92
N ALA A 83 -5.94 1.05 5.11
CA ALA A 83 -6.53 2.37 5.32
C ALA A 83 -5.74 3.47 4.58
N VAL A 84 -4.40 3.43 4.62
CA VAL A 84 -3.55 4.35 3.84
C VAL A 84 -3.77 4.20 2.34
N LEU A 85 -3.81 2.97 1.82
CA LEU A 85 -4.05 2.73 0.40
C LEU A 85 -5.42 3.25 -0.04
N VAL A 86 -6.45 3.09 0.80
CA VAL A 86 -7.77 3.67 0.53
C VAL A 86 -7.71 5.20 0.48
N CYS A 87 -6.90 5.88 1.32
CA CYS A 87 -6.77 7.35 1.28
C CYS A 87 -6.33 7.91 -0.07
N PHE A 88 -5.55 7.16 -0.87
CA PHE A 88 -5.14 7.59 -2.21
C PHE A 88 -6.29 7.62 -3.22
N TYR A 89 -7.40 6.93 -2.93
CA TYR A 89 -8.58 6.83 -3.79
C TYR A 89 -9.81 7.56 -3.21
N ASP A 90 -10.04 7.40 -1.91
CA ASP A 90 -11.13 8.02 -1.16
C ASP A 90 -10.61 8.42 0.23
N LEU A 91 -10.25 9.69 0.37
CA LEU A 91 -9.70 10.24 1.60
C LEU A 91 -10.68 10.11 2.78
N ALA A 92 -11.99 10.24 2.55
CA ALA A 92 -12.97 10.18 3.62
C ALA A 92 -13.12 8.76 4.17
N GLN A 93 -13.22 7.76 3.29
CA GLN A 93 -13.27 6.36 3.70
C GLN A 93 -11.94 5.89 4.31
N GLY A 94 -10.82 6.31 3.72
CA GLY A 94 -9.49 5.98 4.23
C GLY A 94 -9.25 6.56 5.63
N ALA A 95 -9.65 7.81 5.86
CA ALA A 95 -9.55 8.43 7.18
C ALA A 95 -10.41 7.71 8.23
N ALA A 96 -11.63 7.28 7.87
CA ALA A 96 -12.47 6.50 8.76
C ALA A 96 -11.85 5.13 9.11
N LEU A 97 -11.23 4.47 8.13
CA LEU A 97 -10.50 3.21 8.35
C LEU A 97 -9.24 3.42 9.20
N LEU A 98 -8.52 4.52 9.04
CA LEU A 98 -7.36 4.87 9.88
C LEU A 98 -7.77 5.03 11.34
N GLN A 99 -8.88 5.73 11.61
CA GLN A 99 -9.42 5.85 12.96
C GLN A 99 -9.81 4.49 13.54
N ARG A 100 -10.45 3.62 12.74
CA ARG A 100 -10.79 2.25 13.14
C ARG A 100 -9.55 1.39 13.43
N ALA A 101 -8.46 1.61 12.70
CA ALA A 101 -7.14 0.98 12.93
C ALA A 101 -6.34 1.60 14.09
N GLY A 102 -6.93 2.51 14.87
CA GLY A 102 -6.28 3.18 16.00
C GLY A 102 -5.38 4.36 15.63
N VAL A 103 -5.26 4.72 14.34
CA VAL A 103 -4.43 5.83 13.86
C VAL A 103 -5.22 7.13 13.89
N GLN A 104 -5.19 7.79 15.04
CA GLN A 104 -5.96 9.03 15.26
C GLN A 104 -5.11 10.28 15.03
N HIS A 105 -3.79 10.18 15.20
CA HIS A 105 -2.87 11.33 15.16
C HIS A 105 -1.54 10.96 14.51
N LEU A 106 -0.78 11.98 14.08
CA LEU A 106 0.55 11.81 13.49
C LEU A 106 1.51 11.03 14.41
N MET A 107 1.40 11.22 15.73
CA MET A 107 2.22 10.50 16.71
C MET A 107 2.00 8.98 16.67
N THR A 108 0.78 8.52 16.34
CA THR A 108 0.50 7.08 16.20
C THR A 108 1.24 6.48 15.02
N ILE A 109 1.46 7.25 13.95
CA ILE A 109 2.26 6.80 12.80
C ILE A 109 3.69 6.51 13.22
N THR A 110 4.24 7.24 14.20
CA THR A 110 5.59 6.97 14.73
C THR A 110 5.70 5.66 15.51
N GLN A 111 4.57 5.08 15.93
CA GLN A 111 4.50 3.80 16.63
C GLN A 111 4.31 2.60 15.68
N MET A 112 3.89 2.85 14.42
CA MET A 112 3.82 1.80 13.39
C MET A 112 5.17 1.13 13.19
N ARG A 113 5.19 -0.13 12.77
CA ARG A 113 6.45 -0.82 12.48
C ARG A 113 7.25 -0.07 11.40
N ARG A 114 8.58 -0.14 11.51
CA ARG A 114 9.51 0.61 10.65
C ARG A 114 9.28 0.35 9.17
N HIS A 115 9.02 -0.90 8.78
CA HIS A 115 8.77 -1.26 7.38
C HIS A 115 7.51 -0.54 6.84
N LEU A 116 6.39 -0.53 7.57
CA LEU A 116 5.17 0.19 7.17
C LEU A 116 5.40 1.68 7.01
N ARG A 117 6.10 2.31 7.96
CA ARG A 117 6.42 3.74 7.86
C ARG A 117 7.20 4.07 6.59
N ARG A 118 8.10 3.18 6.15
CA ARG A 118 8.87 3.36 4.92
C ARG A 118 8.02 3.16 3.67
N VAL A 119 7.20 2.12 3.63
CA VAL A 119 6.25 1.90 2.51
C VAL A 119 5.36 3.14 2.35
N ILE A 120 4.77 3.62 3.44
CA ILE A 120 3.92 4.82 3.44
C ILE A 120 4.71 6.07 3.00
N ALA A 121 5.90 6.30 3.55
CA ALA A 121 6.73 7.44 3.18
C ALA A 121 7.13 7.41 1.70
N ARG A 122 7.46 6.23 1.16
CA ARG A 122 7.80 6.03 -0.24
C ARG A 122 6.61 6.30 -1.15
N LEU A 123 5.42 5.80 -0.78
CA LEU A 123 4.18 6.12 -1.49
C LEU A 123 3.94 7.64 -1.54
N MET A 124 4.12 8.35 -0.42
CA MET A 124 3.94 9.81 -0.38
C MET A 124 4.97 10.57 -1.22
N LEU A 125 6.24 10.17 -1.17
CA LEU A 125 7.31 10.83 -1.93
C LEU A 125 7.19 10.63 -3.44
N CYS A 126 6.66 9.48 -3.87
CA CYS A 126 6.54 9.13 -5.27
C CYS A 126 5.19 9.52 -5.89
N ALA A 127 4.22 9.99 -5.10
CA ALA A 127 2.89 10.41 -5.56
C ALA A 127 2.84 11.80 -6.24
N VAL A 128 3.99 12.46 -6.41
CA VAL A 128 4.13 13.83 -6.95
C VAL A 128 4.44 13.84 -8.44
#